data_AF-A0A963TNS9-F1
#
_entry.id   AF-A0A963TNS9-F1
#
_cell.length_a   1.000
_cell.length_b   1.000
_cell.length_c   1.000
_cell.angle_alpha   90.00
_cell.angle_beta   90.00
_cell.angle_gamma   90.00
#
_symmetry.space_group_name_H-M   'P 1'
#
loop_
_entity.id
_entity.type
_entity.pdbx_description
1 polymer ?
#
loop_
_entity_poly.entity_id
_entity_poly.type
_entity_poly.pdbx_seq_one_letter_code
_entity_poly.pdbx_strand_id
1 'polypeptide(L)'
;YLCATKPEYFKRLSEASIHSLNLQGGPMGADEVAEFEKNPNLKEIVQVRYLDEAGKRPDMDTPDYWHFAPMVQRVVDRHCAAQAAGV
;
A
#
# COMPACT_ATOMS: atom_id res chain seq x y z
N TYR A 1 3.40 2.96 10.06
CA TYR A 1 4.55 2.04 9.93
C TYR A 1 5.79 2.73 9.36
N LEU A 2 5.85 3.06 8.05
CA LEU A 2 7.08 3.57 7.43
C LEU A 2 7.63 4.87 8.04
N CYS A 3 6.78 5.80 8.47
CA CYS A 3 7.24 7.00 9.18
C CYS A 3 7.84 6.71 10.56
N ALA A 4 7.45 5.60 11.20
CA ALA A 4 7.96 5.18 12.50
C ALA A 4 9.27 4.39 12.35
N THR A 5 9.36 3.52 11.34
CA THR A 5 10.51 2.61 11.16
C THR A 5 11.60 3.15 10.24
N LYS A 6 11.32 4.19 9.44
CA LYS A 6 12.29 4.82 8.53
C LYS A 6 12.20 6.35 8.64
N PRO A 7 13.07 7.00 9.44
CA PRO A 7 13.04 8.46 9.63
C PRO A 7 13.11 9.25 8.31
N GLU A 8 13.89 8.75 7.34
CA GLU A 8 14.03 9.35 6.01
C GLU A 8 12.76 9.25 5.13
N TYR A 9 11.83 8.36 5.47
CA TYR A 9 10.57 8.22 4.74
C TYR A 9 9.64 9.41 4.97
N PHE A 10 9.67 10.02 6.16
CA PHE A 10 8.86 11.21 6.46
C PHE A 10 9.18 12.36 5.51
N LYS A 11 10.44 12.53 5.12
CA LYS A 11 10.89 13.56 4.15
C LYS A 11 10.39 13.34 2.73
N ARG A 12 9.88 12.15 2.41
CA ARG A 12 9.36 11.80 1.06
C ARG A 12 7.86 12.02 0.92
N LEU A 13 7.16 12.32 2.02
CA LEU A 13 5.72 12.57 1.98
C LEU A 13 5.44 13.93 1.36
N SER A 14 4.42 14.00 0.49
CA SER A 14 3.84 15.28 0.08
C SER A 14 3.13 15.96 1.26
N GLU A 15 2.94 17.29 1.22
CA GLU A 15 2.22 18.04 2.27
C GLU A 15 0.84 17.46 2.58
N ALA A 16 0.08 17.05 1.55
CA ALA A 16 -1.22 16.39 1.72
C ALA A 16 -1.11 15.04 2.48
N SER A 17 -0.01 14.29 2.28
CA SER A 17 0.25 13.03 2.98
C SER A 17 0.62 13.28 4.45
N ILE A 18 1.35 14.36 4.75
CA ILE A 18 1.67 14.75 6.13
C ILE A 18 0.40 15.20 6.87
N HIS A 19 -0.43 16.01 6.22
CA HIS A 19 -1.68 16.48 6.82
C HIS A 19 -2.61 15.31 7.18
N SER A 20 -2.85 14.40 6.22
CA SER A 20 -3.67 13.21 6.45
C SER A 20 -3.06 12.25 7.47
N LEU A 21 -1.73 12.09 7.51
CA LEU A 21 -1.05 11.29 8.53
C LEU A 21 -1.36 11.77 9.96
N ASN A 22 -1.38 13.09 10.19
CA ASN A 22 -1.72 13.64 11.49
C ASN A 22 -3.17 13.36 11.89
N LEU A 23 -4.10 13.38 10.93
CA LEU A 23 -5.51 13.01 11.15
C LEU A 23 -5.71 11.50 11.36
N GLN A 24 -4.81 10.67 10.84
CA GLN A 24 -4.82 9.21 10.96
C GLN A 24 -4.20 8.70 12.28
N GLY A 25 -3.76 9.59 13.17
CA GLY A 25 -3.14 9.23 14.45
C GLY A 25 -1.61 9.32 14.46
N GLY A 26 -0.98 9.76 13.37
CA GLY A 26 0.46 9.97 13.29
C GLY A 26 1.26 8.68 13.03
N PRO A 27 2.60 8.72 13.22
CA PRO A 27 3.43 7.53 13.14
C PRO A 27 3.03 6.50 14.19
N MET A 28 2.98 5.22 13.78
CA MET A 28 2.74 4.10 14.69
C MET A 28 3.75 4.07 15.85
N GLY A 29 3.27 3.75 17.05
CA GLY A 29 4.09 3.44 18.21
C GLY A 29 4.80 2.09 18.11
N ALA A 30 5.67 1.78 19.07
CA ALA A 30 6.47 0.55 19.05
C ALA A 30 5.60 -0.73 19.05
N ASP A 31 4.53 -0.76 19.85
CA ASP A 31 3.63 -1.91 19.93
C ASP A 31 2.83 -2.11 18.64
N GLU A 32 2.37 -1.02 18.03
CA GLU A 32 1.66 -1.05 16.75
C GLU A 32 2.57 -1.49 15.61
N VAL A 33 3.84 -1.09 15.63
CA VAL A 33 4.87 -1.57 14.69
C VAL A 33 5.04 -3.08 14.84
N ALA A 34 5.25 -3.57 16.06
CA ALA A 34 5.46 -4.99 16.32
C ALA A 34 4.24 -5.83 15.92
N GLU A 35 3.02 -5.32 16.13
CA GLU A 35 1.79 -5.98 15.70
C GLU A 35 1.65 -5.97 14.18
N PHE A 36 1.92 -4.84 13.53
CA PHE A 36 1.83 -4.70 12.08
C PHE A 36 2.82 -5.62 11.34
N GLU A 37 4.01 -5.84 11.90
CA GLU A 37 5.04 -6.73 11.33
C GLU A 37 4.64 -8.21 11.34
N LYS A 38 3.65 -8.61 12.14
CA LYS A 38 3.11 -9.99 12.12
C LYS A 38 2.26 -10.28 10.89
N ASN A 39 1.87 -9.26 10.13
CA ASN A 39 1.04 -9.46 8.94
C ASN A 39 1.81 -10.28 7.88
N PRO A 40 1.29 -11.43 7.42
CA PRO A 40 1.99 -12.27 6.44
C PRO A 40 2.19 -11.57 5.08
N ASN A 41 1.43 -10.49 4.81
CA ASN A 41 1.51 -9.68 3.61
C ASN A 41 2.27 -8.37 3.81
N LEU A 42 3.05 -8.23 4.90
CA LEU A 42 3.79 -7.00 5.24
C LEU A 42 4.58 -6.45 4.04
N LYS A 43 5.26 -7.34 3.31
CA LYS A 43 6.09 -6.96 2.17
C LYS A 43 5.26 -6.32 1.06
N GLU A 44 4.15 -6.93 0.68
CA GLU A 44 3.24 -6.42 -0.35
C GLU A 44 2.57 -5.12 0.08
N ILE A 45 2.14 -5.02 1.35
CA ILE A 45 1.54 -3.80 1.90
C ILE A 45 2.52 -2.63 1.81
N VAL A 46 3.77 -2.85 2.23
CA VAL A 46 4.83 -1.83 2.15
C VAL A 46 5.14 -1.47 0.70
N GLN A 47 5.16 -2.44 -0.22
CA GLN A 47 5.39 -2.19 -1.64
C GLN A 47 4.29 -1.30 -2.23
N VAL A 48 3.02 -1.58 -1.95
CA VAL A 48 1.89 -0.74 -2.42
C VAL A 48 2.01 0.68 -1.88
N ARG A 49 2.39 0.86 -0.60
CA ARG A 49 2.61 2.19 -0.01
C ARG A 49 3.73 2.97 -0.71
N TYR A 50 4.81 2.31 -1.15
CA TYR A 50 5.84 2.96 -1.95
C TYR A 50 5.32 3.41 -3.33
N LEU A 51 4.50 2.57 -3.99
CA LEU A 51 3.87 2.90 -5.27
C LEU A 51 2.90 4.09 -5.15
N ASP A 52 2.11 4.13 -4.07
CA ASP A 52 1.17 5.22 -3.79
C ASP A 52 1.89 6.59 -3.64
N GLU A 53 3.03 6.65 -2.94
CA GLU A 53 3.82 7.89 -2.92
C GLU A 53 4.46 8.23 -4.28
N ALA A 54 4.82 7.22 -5.09
CA ALA A 54 5.44 7.44 -6.40
C ALA A 54 4.45 7.84 -7.52
N GLY A 55 3.17 7.53 -7.36
CA GLY A 55 2.10 7.72 -8.35
C GLY A 55 1.61 9.17 -8.55
N LYS A 56 2.42 10.16 -8.16
CA LYS A 56 2.05 11.59 -8.14
C LYS A 56 2.75 12.42 -9.23
N ARG A 57 3.25 11.78 -10.30
CA ARG A 57 3.94 12.44 -11.41
C ARG A 57 2.92 12.89 -12.46
N PRO A 58 2.71 14.21 -12.68
CA PRO A 58 1.66 14.70 -13.57
C PRO A 58 1.87 14.34 -15.03
N ASP A 59 3.14 14.28 -15.48
CA ASP A 59 3.50 14.04 -16.88
C ASP A 59 3.80 12.55 -17.18
N MET A 60 3.36 11.63 -16.32
CA MET A 60 3.62 10.21 -16.50
C MET A 60 2.57 9.57 -17.40
N ASP A 61 2.98 9.12 -18.57
CA ASP A 61 2.13 8.28 -19.43
C ASP A 61 1.89 6.91 -18.78
N THR A 62 0.63 6.51 -18.67
CA THR A 62 0.24 5.18 -18.19
C THR A 62 -0.78 4.56 -19.12
N PRO A 63 -0.84 3.22 -19.19
CA PRO A 63 -1.99 2.57 -19.81
C PRO A 63 -3.29 2.97 -19.11
N ASP A 64 -4.41 2.87 -19.82
CA ASP A 64 -5.72 3.05 -19.24
C ASP A 64 -6.11 1.86 -18.33
N TYR A 65 -7.29 1.94 -17.72
CA TYR A 65 -7.79 0.85 -16.88
C TYR A 65 -7.93 -0.48 -17.64
N TRP A 66 -8.41 -0.43 -18.89
CA TRP A 66 -8.74 -1.63 -19.67
C TRP A 66 -7.51 -2.46 -20.00
N HIS A 67 -6.34 -1.84 -20.09
CA HIS A 67 -5.07 -2.55 -20.15
C HIS A 67 -4.88 -3.50 -18.94
N PHE A 68 -5.29 -3.08 -17.74
CA PHE A 68 -5.12 -3.85 -16.50
C PHE A 68 -6.33 -4.73 -16.15
N ALA A 69 -7.51 -4.48 -16.73
CA ALA A 69 -8.74 -5.23 -16.44
C ALA A 69 -8.58 -6.77 -16.53
N PRO A 70 -7.86 -7.35 -17.54
CA PRO A 70 -7.60 -8.79 -17.56
C PRO A 70 -6.77 -9.29 -16.38
N MET A 71 -5.88 -8.45 -15.84
CA MET A 71 -5.10 -8.78 -14.64
C MET A 71 -5.97 -8.78 -13.40
N VAL A 72 -6.85 -7.78 -13.26
CA VAL A 72 -7.82 -7.72 -12.17
C VAL A 72 -8.74 -8.95 -12.19
N GLN A 73 -9.22 -9.35 -13.37
CA GLN A 73 -10.07 -10.54 -13.50
C GLN A 73 -9.36 -11.81 -13.01
N ARG A 74 -8.05 -11.98 -13.31
CA ARG A 74 -7.29 -13.13 -12.79
C ARG A 74 -7.19 -13.16 -11.26
N VAL A 75 -7.20 -12.01 -10.61
CA VAL A 75 -7.23 -11.94 -9.13
C VAL A 75 -8.58 -12.40 -8.61
N VAL A 76 -9.68 -11.97 -9.24
CA VAL A 76 -11.04 -12.40 -8.91
C VAL A 76 -11.18 -13.91 -9.11
N ASP A 77 -10.80 -14.42 -10.28
CA ASP A 77 -10.92 -15.84 -10.63
C ASP A 77 -10.16 -16.72 -9.64
N ARG A 78 -8.93 -16.32 -9.25
CA ARG A 78 -8.13 -17.02 -8.25
C ARG A 78 -8.82 -17.08 -6.89
N HIS A 79 -9.41 -15.97 -6.46
CA HIS A 79 -10.10 -15.91 -5.17
C HIS A 79 -11.35 -16.79 -5.16
N CYS A 80 -12.18 -16.71 -6.20
CA CYS A 80 -13.38 -17.54 -6.34
C CYS A 80 -13.03 -19.03 -6.43
N ALA A 81 -11.96 -19.39 -7.14
CA ALA A 81 -11.49 -20.77 -7.23
C ALA A 81 -11.01 -21.32 -5.87
N ALA A 82 -10.27 -20.52 -5.08
CA ALA A 82 -9.84 -20.90 -3.74
C ALA A 82 -11.05 -21.11 -2.80
N GLN A 83 -12.01 -20.19 -2.82
CA GLN A 83 -13.25 -20.31 -2.04
C GLN A 83 -14.06 -21.56 -2.42
N ALA A 84 -14.19 -21.86 -3.71
CA ALA A 84 -14.86 -23.06 -4.19
C ALA A 84 -14.13 -24.35 -3.80
N ALA A 85 -12.80 -24.30 -3.64
CA ALA A 85 -11.97 -25.41 -3.19
C ALA A 85 -11.98 -25.60 -1.66
N GLY A 86 -12.62 -24.72 -0.89
CA GLY A 86 -12.71 -24.81 0.57
C GLY A 86 -11.39 -24.56 1.30
N VAL A 87 -10.47 -23.82 0.67
CA VAL A 87 -9.19 -23.38 1.25
C VAL A 87 -9.20 -21.87 1.45
#